data_AF-A0A0E0R519-F1
#
_entry.id   AF-A0A0E0R519-F1
#
_cell.length_a   1.000
_cell.length_b   1.000
_cell.length_c   1.000
_cell.angle_alpha   90.00
_cell.angle_beta   90.00
_cell.angle_gamma   90.00
#
_symmetry.space_group_name_H-M   'P 1'
#
loop_
_entity.id
_entity.type
_entity.pdbx_description
1 polymer ?
#
loop_
_entity_poly.entity_id
_entity_poly.type
_entity_poly.pdbx_seq_one_letter_code
_entity_poly.pdbx_strand_id
1 'polypeptide(L)'
;MAAARWAPIAGFLIVLPALLLPPPASSAAMVFPLHGNVYPSGRFFVTMNIGVPEKPYFLDIDTGSDLTWVECDAPCQSCHQACIAWFI
;
A
#
# COMPACT_ATOMS: atom_id res chain seq x y z
N MET A 1 -58.74 16.34 2.78
CA MET A 1 -57.80 17.26 2.10
C MET A 1 -56.48 17.25 2.87
N ALA A 2 -55.34 17.28 2.17
CA ALA A 2 -54.03 17.77 2.64
C ALA A 2 -53.00 16.88 3.40
N ALA A 3 -52.95 15.55 3.25
CA ALA A 3 -51.83 14.75 3.83
C ALA A 3 -50.78 14.24 2.81
N ALA A 4 -51.13 14.09 1.53
CA ALA A 4 -50.27 13.39 0.55
C ALA A 4 -49.32 14.30 -0.27
N ARG A 5 -49.30 15.62 -0.04
CA ARG A 5 -48.53 16.57 -0.88
C ARG A 5 -47.13 16.90 -0.34
N TRP A 6 -46.76 16.42 0.84
CA TRP A 6 -45.47 16.73 1.49
C TRP A 6 -44.38 15.67 1.27
N ALA A 7 -44.77 14.45 0.87
CA ALA A 7 -43.84 13.35 0.60
C ALA A 7 -42.75 13.66 -0.47
N PRO A 8 -43.04 14.34 -1.60
CA PRO A 8 -42.01 14.55 -2.62
C PRO A 8 -40.97 15.62 -2.22
N ILE A 9 -41.36 16.57 -1.36
CA ILE A 9 -40.47 17.67 -0.93
C ILE A 9 -39.44 17.16 0.08
N ALA A 10 -39.87 16.29 1.00
CA ALA A 10 -38.97 15.65 1.95
C ALA A 10 -37.95 14.73 1.25
N GLY A 11 -38.36 14.01 0.19
CA GLY A 11 -37.44 13.20 -0.62
C GLY A 11 -36.40 14.04 -1.35
N PHE A 12 -36.80 15.18 -1.92
CA PHE A 12 -35.88 16.06 -2.65
C PHE A 12 -34.82 16.70 -1.73
N LEU A 13 -35.19 17.07 -0.51
CA LEU A 13 -34.28 17.66 0.48
C LEU A 13 -33.21 16.69 1.01
N ILE A 14 -33.44 15.37 0.94
CA ILE A 14 -32.47 14.36 1.40
C ILE A 14 -31.57 13.86 0.26
N VAL A 15 -32.10 13.77 -0.97
CA VAL A 15 -31.37 13.21 -2.11
C VAL A 15 -30.49 14.24 -2.81
N LEU A 16 -30.91 15.51 -2.84
CA LEU A 16 -30.17 16.58 -3.52
C LEU A 16 -28.78 16.88 -2.88
N PRO A 17 -28.62 16.92 -1.54
CA PRO A 17 -27.30 17.09 -0.92
C PRO A 17 -26.37 15.92 -1.24
N ALA A 18 -26.87 14.68 -1.21
CA ALA A 18 -26.08 13.48 -1.50
C ALA A 18 -25.57 13.44 -2.96
N LEU A 19 -26.29 14.06 -3.90
CA LEU A 19 -25.88 14.19 -5.31
C LEU A 19 -24.88 15.33 -5.55
N LEU A 20 -24.83 16.32 -4.63
CA LEU A 20 -23.92 17.47 -4.67
C LEU A 20 -22.63 17.23 -3.89
N LEU A 21 -22.59 16.23 -2.98
CA LEU A 21 -21.37 15.83 -2.31
C LEU A 21 -20.44 15.10 -3.31
N PRO A 22 -19.16 15.50 -3.42
CA PRO A 22 -18.19 14.72 -4.18
C PRO A 22 -18.10 13.32 -3.58
N PRO A 23 -17.86 12.28 -4.40
CA PRO A 23 -17.62 10.94 -3.88
C PRO A 23 -16.49 11.00 -2.84
N PRO A 24 -16.56 10.19 -1.76
CA PRO A 24 -15.49 10.13 -0.77
C PRO A 24 -14.17 9.94 -1.51
N ALA A 25 -13.19 10.77 -1.17
CA ALA A 25 -11.87 10.74 -1.80
C ALA A 25 -11.36 9.30 -1.82
N SER A 26 -10.98 8.82 -3.01
CA SER A 26 -10.36 7.50 -3.14
C SER A 26 -9.07 7.50 -2.34
N SER A 27 -9.01 6.71 -1.26
CA SER A 27 -7.77 6.50 -0.52
C SER A 27 -6.73 5.87 -1.46
N ALA A 28 -5.57 6.50 -1.62
CA ALA A 28 -4.46 5.89 -2.33
C ALA A 28 -3.80 4.85 -1.41
N ALA A 29 -3.62 3.63 -1.90
CA ALA A 29 -2.96 2.56 -1.19
C ALA A 29 -1.94 1.87 -2.11
N MET A 30 -0.82 1.46 -1.54
CA MET A 30 0.14 0.55 -2.18
C MET A 30 0.02 -0.80 -1.49
N VAL A 31 -0.17 -1.86 -2.27
CA VAL A 31 -0.34 -3.22 -1.76
C VAL A 31 0.78 -4.07 -2.36
N PHE A 32 1.60 -4.65 -1.49
CA PHE A 32 2.70 -5.52 -1.89
C PHE A 32 2.40 -6.97 -1.47
N PRO A 33 2.48 -7.94 -2.40
CA PRO A 33 2.30 -9.35 -2.04
C PRO A 33 3.50 -9.84 -1.21
N LEU A 34 3.22 -10.40 -0.04
CA LEU A 34 4.24 -11.06 0.78
C LEU A 34 4.54 -12.45 0.24
N HIS A 35 5.83 -12.81 0.23
CA HIS A 35 6.34 -14.14 -0.03
C HIS A 35 7.05 -14.70 1.21
N GLY A 36 7.18 -16.01 1.30
CA GLY A 36 7.84 -16.69 2.42
C GLY A 36 6.88 -17.41 3.36
N ASN A 37 7.39 -17.88 4.50
CA ASN A 37 6.64 -18.61 5.52
C ASN A 37 7.40 -18.60 6.85
N VAL A 38 6.69 -18.93 7.93
CA VAL A 38 7.31 -19.08 9.25
C VAL A 38 8.27 -20.28 9.30
N TYR A 39 7.93 -21.40 8.65
CA TYR A 39 8.76 -22.60 8.58
C TYR A 39 8.63 -23.28 7.21
N PRO A 40 9.74 -23.72 6.57
CA PRO A 40 11.13 -23.72 7.07
C PRO A 40 11.91 -22.43 6.79
N SER A 41 11.34 -21.46 6.06
CA SER A 41 12.10 -20.29 5.59
C SER A 41 12.39 -19.24 6.66
N GLY A 42 11.49 -19.08 7.64
CA GLY A 42 11.69 -18.17 8.78
C GLY A 42 11.68 -16.68 8.44
N ARG A 43 11.19 -16.29 7.25
CA ARG A 43 11.16 -14.89 6.81
C ARG A 43 10.01 -14.61 5.85
N PHE A 44 9.60 -13.34 5.83
CA PHE A 44 8.72 -12.79 4.81
C PHE A 44 9.44 -11.69 4.03
N PHE A 45 9.21 -11.63 2.72
CA PHE A 45 9.82 -10.63 1.86
C PHE A 45 8.87 -10.18 0.76
N VAL A 46 9.14 -9.00 0.19
CA VAL A 46 8.44 -8.44 -0.98
C VAL A 46 9.43 -8.23 -2.11
N THR A 47 8.95 -8.20 -3.35
CA THR A 47 9.74 -7.76 -4.49
C THR A 47 9.30 -6.36 -4.92
N MET A 48 10.25 -5.42 -4.96
CA MET A 48 10.01 -4.04 -5.39
C MET A 48 10.97 -3.63 -6.50
N ASN A 49 10.46 -2.91 -7.50
CA ASN A 49 11.28 -2.33 -8.56
C ASN A 49 11.79 -0.95 -8.11
N ILE A 50 13.10 -0.79 -8.02
CA ILE A 50 13.76 0.44 -7.53
C ILE A 50 14.79 0.90 -8.57
N GLY A 51 14.88 2.22 -8.76
CA GLY A 51 15.89 2.87 -9.62
C GLY A 51 15.44 3.13 -11.06
N VAL A 52 16.34 3.74 -11.84
CA VAL A 52 16.18 4.00 -13.28
C VAL A 52 17.49 3.61 -13.98
N PRO A 53 17.50 2.60 -14.88
CA PRO A 53 16.40 1.71 -15.20
C PRO A 53 15.94 0.89 -13.98
N GLU A 54 14.68 0.49 -13.97
CA GLU A 54 14.11 -0.27 -12.85
C GLU A 54 14.81 -1.62 -12.68
N LYS A 55 15.13 -1.97 -11.43
CA LYS A 55 15.68 -3.28 -11.07
C LYS A 55 14.86 -3.89 -9.92
N PRO A 56 14.57 -5.19 -9.95
CA PRO A 56 13.85 -5.86 -8.87
C PRO A 56 14.78 -6.12 -7.68
N TYR A 57 14.29 -5.81 -6.47
CA TYR A 57 14.95 -6.08 -5.19
C TYR A 57 14.04 -6.91 -4.28
N PHE A 58 14.62 -7.87 -3.56
CA PHE A 58 13.93 -8.63 -2.52
C PHE A 58 14.15 -7.92 -1.18
N LEU A 59 13.08 -7.39 -0.61
CA LEU A 59 13.13 -6.65 0.64
C LEU A 59 12.52 -7.49 1.76
N ASP A 60 13.28 -7.71 2.84
CA ASP A 60 12.79 -8.33 4.07
C ASP A 60 11.85 -7.40 4.83
N ILE A 61 10.80 -7.92 5.48
CA ILE A 61 9.89 -7.11 6.29
C ILE A 61 10.43 -6.97 7.73
N ASP A 62 10.78 -5.76 8.13
CA ASP A 62 11.43 -5.36 9.36
C ASP A 62 10.70 -4.16 9.99
N THR A 63 9.58 -4.46 10.64
CA THR A 63 8.80 -3.47 11.41
C THR A 63 9.54 -2.88 12.63
N GLY A 64 10.77 -3.34 12.89
CA GLY A 64 11.59 -2.95 14.05
C GLY A 64 12.56 -1.80 13.78
N SER A 65 12.63 -1.27 12.55
CA SER A 65 13.57 -0.20 12.17
C SER A 65 12.87 1.04 11.60
N ASP A 66 13.58 2.17 11.61
CA ASP A 66 13.06 3.48 11.14
C ASP A 66 13.37 3.75 9.65
N LEU A 67 14.28 2.98 9.04
CA LEU A 67 14.79 3.23 7.69
C LEU A 67 14.72 1.98 6.82
N THR A 68 14.19 2.15 5.61
CA THR A 68 14.28 1.16 4.52
C THR A 68 15.54 1.44 3.70
N TRP A 69 16.35 0.42 3.44
CA TRP A 69 17.60 0.58 2.72
C TRP A 69 17.96 -0.67 1.89
N VAL A 70 18.72 -0.44 0.82
CA VAL A 70 19.30 -1.48 -0.05
C VAL A 70 20.82 -1.43 0.10
N GLU A 71 21.47 -2.55 0.45
CA GLU A 71 22.93 -2.64 0.41
C GLU A 71 23.35 -2.90 -1.02
N CYS A 72 24.08 -1.99 -1.66
CA CYS A 72 24.58 -2.22 -3.01
C CYS A 72 26.06 -1.88 -3.08
N ASP A 73 26.81 -2.73 -3.79
CA ASP A 73 28.23 -2.54 -4.12
C ASP A 73 29.14 -2.16 -2.94
N ALA A 74 28.96 -2.84 -1.79
CA ALA A 74 29.93 -2.76 -0.71
C ALA A 74 31.27 -3.37 -1.20
N PRO A 75 32.42 -2.65 -1.09
CA PRO A 75 33.73 -3.18 -1.45
C PRO A 75 34.13 -4.24 -0.42
N CYS A 76 33.67 -5.47 -0.64
CA CYS A 76 33.64 -6.48 0.38
C CYS A 76 33.97 -7.85 -0.22
N GLN A 77 35.01 -8.49 0.32
CA GLN A 77 35.54 -9.77 -0.16
C GLN A 77 34.59 -10.96 0.12
N SER A 78 33.60 -10.80 1.01
CA SER A 78 32.71 -11.89 1.45
C SER A 78 31.24 -11.45 1.62
N CYS A 79 30.82 -10.37 0.96
CA CYS A 79 29.44 -9.93 1.01
C CYS A 79 28.62 -10.68 -0.04
N HIS A 80 27.32 -10.79 0.23
CA HIS A 80 26.39 -11.39 -0.71
C HIS A 80 26.41 -10.60 -2.03
N GLN A 81 26.64 -11.26 -3.16
CA GLN A 81 26.71 -10.62 -4.48
C GLN A 81 25.39 -9.96 -4.91
N ALA A 82 24.28 -10.21 -4.22
CA ALA A 82 23.01 -9.56 -4.47
C ALA A 82 22.78 -8.43 -3.47
N CYS A 83 22.17 -7.33 -3.92
CA CYS A 83 21.73 -6.28 -3.00
C CYS A 83 20.67 -6.87 -2.06
N ILE A 84 21.03 -7.06 -0.80
CA ILE A 84 20.11 -7.38 0.29
C ILE A 84 19.44 -6.10 0.74
N ALA A 85 18.15 -6.21 1.05
CA ALA A 85 17.37 -5.06 1.41
C ALA A 85 16.46 -5.37 2.59
N TRP A 86 16.35 -4.41 3.49
CA TRP A 86 15.45 -4.45 4.64
C TRP A 86 14.39 -3.36 4.42
N PHE A 87 13.13 -3.76 4.42
CA PHE A 87 11.94 -2.95 4.24
C PHE A 87 11.14 -2.94 5.54
N ILE A 88 10.46 -1.84 5.85
CA ILE A 88 9.63 -1.71 7.06
C ILE A 88 8.38 -2.60 6.99
#